data_AF-N4UU56-F1
#
_entry.id   AF-N4UU56-F1
#
_cell.length_a   1.000
_cell.length_b   1.000
_cell.length_c   1.000
_cell.angle_alpha   90.00
_cell.angle_beta   90.00
_cell.angle_gamma   90.00
#
_symmetry.space_group_name_H-M   'P 1'
#
loop_
_entity.id
_entity.type
_entity.pdbx_description
1 polymer ?
#
loop_
_entity_poly.entity_id
_entity_poly.type
_entity_poly.pdbx_seq_one_letter_code
_entity_poly.pdbx_strand_id
1 'polypeptide(L)'
;MNQRQTLRALHKHILARSQSISISIYGNLSIVSRRRMTTTTTALALPTPVHDGPSKSIPYEKSVPRAVNPFSNRVPGREIITIPNFTLESGVEMRNVPVAYMSWGKLSPKANNVMIICHALSGSADVSDWWGPLLGPGKAFDTDKFFVVCMNSLGSPYGTASPVTAKNGDYSQGWYGADFPSTTIRDDVRLHKLVLDKLGVRKVAAVIGGSMGGMHVLEWAFFGKDYVRCIVPAATSSHQSAWAIGWGEAQRHAIRSDVKYKNGRYGFDDPPILGLEAARMTALLTYRSRDSLERRFGRDTGNKKKTQKQDSKTIPNNGTPIHSQGGADETPVAFDRADSNFAAQSYLRYQAKKFSDRFDSNCYIALTNKLDTHDLARGRTRTITEALSLIQQPTLVLGIRSDGLYTLAEQEQIARAVPNAKLREIVSDDGHDAFLIEWSQLNWLLIGFLHENLPDIMQRAAL
;
A
#
# COMPACT_ATOMS: atom_id res chain seq x y z
N MET A 1 -9.13 -56.89 9.42
CA MET A 1 -7.79 -56.27 9.31
C MET A 1 -7.97 -54.76 9.45
N ASN A 2 -7.33 -54.12 10.43
CA ASN A 2 -7.63 -52.74 10.88
C ASN A 2 -7.12 -51.69 9.85
N GLN A 3 -7.95 -50.68 9.51
CA GLN A 3 -7.62 -49.57 8.59
C GLN A 3 -6.26 -48.89 8.88
N ARG A 4 -5.78 -48.92 10.13
CA ARG A 4 -4.44 -48.42 10.50
C ARG A 4 -3.27 -49.21 9.92
N GLN A 5 -3.44 -50.51 9.62
CA GLN A 5 -2.40 -51.33 8.98
C GLN A 5 -2.35 -51.10 7.46
N THR A 6 -3.49 -50.87 6.81
CA THR A 6 -3.57 -50.54 5.38
C THR A 6 -2.95 -49.18 5.07
N LEU A 7 -3.20 -48.17 5.92
CA LEU A 7 -2.60 -46.84 5.79
C LEU A 7 -1.07 -46.84 6.03
N ARG A 8 -0.57 -47.68 6.95
CA ARG A 8 0.87 -47.83 7.17
C ARG A 8 1.57 -48.54 6.01
N ALA A 9 0.92 -49.51 5.35
CA ALA A 9 1.45 -50.15 4.15
C ALA A 9 1.48 -49.18 2.95
N LEU A 10 0.45 -48.35 2.78
CA LEU A 10 0.37 -47.36 1.70
C LEU A 10 1.39 -46.22 1.89
N HIS A 11 1.59 -45.76 3.12
CA HIS A 11 2.57 -44.71 3.45
C HIS A 11 4.03 -45.20 3.25
N LYS A 12 4.30 -46.48 3.51
CA LYS A 12 5.62 -47.10 3.27
C LYS A 12 5.91 -47.34 1.79
N HIS A 13 4.87 -47.49 0.96
CA HIS A 13 5.02 -47.67 -0.49
C HIS A 13 5.20 -46.33 -1.23
N ILE A 14 4.55 -45.26 -0.75
CA ILE A 14 4.65 -43.92 -1.34
C ILE A 14 6.00 -43.24 -1.02
N LEU A 15 6.60 -43.51 0.15
CA LEU A 15 7.92 -42.98 0.50
C LEU A 15 9.11 -43.72 -0.16
N ALA A 16 8.88 -44.87 -0.81
CA ALA A 16 9.94 -45.67 -1.44
C ALA A 16 10.10 -45.44 -2.96
N ARG A 17 9.27 -44.60 -3.58
CA ARG A 17 9.33 -44.30 -5.03
C ARG A 17 9.11 -42.82 -5.33
N SER A 18 10.08 -41.99 -4.96
CA SER A 18 10.25 -40.66 -5.57
C SER A 18 11.04 -40.80 -6.88
N GLN A 19 10.35 -41.15 -7.96
CA GLN A 19 10.84 -40.91 -9.32
C GLN A 19 9.76 -40.17 -10.10
N SER A 20 10.09 -38.96 -10.54
CA SER A 20 9.32 -38.16 -11.48
C SER A 20 9.25 -38.90 -12.82
N ILE A 21 8.05 -39.30 -13.23
CA ILE A 21 7.79 -39.81 -14.58
C ILE A 21 7.44 -38.61 -15.45
N SER A 22 8.31 -38.30 -16.41
CA SER A 22 8.05 -37.36 -17.50
C SER A 22 7.75 -38.18 -18.75
N ILE A 23 6.52 -38.12 -19.25
CA ILE A 23 6.14 -38.78 -20.50
C ILE A 23 6.45 -37.81 -21.64
N SER A 24 7.46 -38.13 -22.45
CA SER A 24 7.68 -37.53 -23.76
C SER A 24 7.21 -38.51 -24.82
N ILE A 25 6.36 -38.03 -25.73
CA ILE A 25 5.93 -38.77 -26.92
C ILE A 25 7.12 -38.75 -27.89
N TYR A 26 7.43 -39.91 -28.48
CA TYR A 26 8.59 -40.26 -29.31
C TYR A 26 9.84 -40.74 -28.54
N GLY A 27 10.16 -42.02 -28.76
CA GLY A 27 11.03 -42.82 -27.93
C GLY A 27 12.53 -42.73 -28.24
N ASN A 28 13.33 -42.83 -27.18
CA ASN A 28 14.45 -43.77 -27.03
C ASN A 28 14.98 -43.69 -25.58
N LEU A 29 15.26 -44.85 -24.98
CA LEU A 29 15.66 -44.99 -23.58
C LEU A 29 17.20 -44.91 -23.45
N SER A 30 17.73 -44.02 -22.61
CA SER A 30 19.15 -44.04 -22.21
C SER A 30 19.29 -43.84 -20.70
N ILE A 31 19.97 -44.78 -20.03
CA ILE A 31 20.21 -44.80 -18.58
C ILE A 31 21.43 -43.92 -18.27
N VAL A 32 21.26 -42.88 -17.44
CA VAL A 32 22.37 -42.06 -16.91
C VAL A 32 22.52 -42.29 -15.42
N SER A 33 23.64 -42.89 -15.01
CA SER A 33 24.04 -43.09 -13.60
C SER A 33 24.52 -41.76 -12.98
N ARG A 34 23.85 -41.27 -11.94
CA ARG A 34 24.30 -40.11 -11.15
C ARG A 34 25.32 -40.52 -10.09
N ARG A 35 26.57 -40.04 -10.24
CA ARG A 35 27.56 -39.95 -9.16
C ARG A 35 27.10 -38.95 -8.10
N ARG A 36 27.23 -39.31 -6.82
CA ARG A 36 27.10 -38.39 -5.67
C ARG A 36 28.23 -37.35 -5.73
N MET A 37 27.88 -36.07 -5.83
CA MET A 37 28.75 -34.97 -5.42
C MET A 37 28.24 -34.44 -4.08
N THR A 38 29.08 -34.56 -3.06
CA THR A 38 28.97 -33.86 -1.78
C THR A 38 29.49 -32.44 -1.97
N THR A 39 28.64 -31.44 -1.78
CA THR A 39 29.06 -30.03 -1.66
C THR A 39 28.51 -29.44 -0.38
N THR A 40 29.45 -29.07 0.48
CA THR A 40 29.33 -28.33 1.74
C THR A 40 28.59 -27.01 1.53
N THR A 41 27.52 -26.77 2.28
CA THR A 41 26.79 -25.50 2.27
C THR A 41 27.52 -24.48 3.14
N THR A 42 28.32 -23.61 2.51
CA THR A 42 28.79 -22.37 3.13
C THR A 42 27.68 -21.32 3.04
N ALA A 43 27.33 -20.71 4.18
CA ALA A 43 26.37 -19.61 4.24
C ALA A 43 26.91 -18.39 3.47
N LEU A 44 26.16 -17.94 2.45
CA LEU A 44 26.43 -16.69 1.74
C LEU A 44 26.05 -15.51 2.65
N ALA A 45 27.07 -14.80 3.13
CA ALA A 45 26.91 -13.50 3.78
C ALA A 45 26.35 -12.47 2.79
N LEU A 46 25.48 -11.58 3.28
CA LEU A 46 24.98 -10.41 2.54
C LEU A 46 26.17 -9.55 2.07
N PRO A 47 26.21 -9.10 0.81
CA PRO A 47 27.29 -8.24 0.34
C PRO A 47 27.25 -6.89 1.06
N THR A 48 28.38 -6.50 1.62
CA THR A 48 28.66 -5.14 2.11
C THR A 48 28.64 -4.14 0.96
N PRO A 49 28.20 -2.88 1.17
CA PRO A 49 28.20 -1.88 0.11
C PRO A 49 29.65 -1.50 -0.24
N VAL A 50 30.00 -1.64 -1.52
CA VAL A 50 31.23 -1.07 -2.08
C VAL A 50 31.01 0.44 -2.19
N HIS A 51 31.85 1.20 -1.49
CA HIS A 51 31.96 2.64 -1.64
C HIS A 51 32.63 2.95 -2.98
N ASP A 52 31.85 3.16 -4.03
CA ASP A 52 32.36 3.81 -5.24
C ASP A 52 32.40 5.33 -5.00
N GLY A 53 33.55 5.92 -5.33
CA GLY A 53 33.84 7.36 -5.18
C GLY A 53 32.94 8.28 -6.01
N PRO A 54 33.16 9.60 -5.97
CA PRO A 54 32.19 10.59 -6.43
C PRO A 54 32.01 10.52 -7.95
N SER A 55 30.90 9.89 -8.39
CA SER A 55 30.44 9.94 -9.77
C SER A 55 29.96 11.34 -10.10
N LYS A 56 30.55 11.95 -11.15
CA LYS A 56 30.16 13.26 -11.70
C LYS A 56 28.66 13.26 -12.02
N SER A 57 27.94 14.24 -11.49
CA SER A 57 26.50 14.41 -11.65
C SER A 57 26.14 14.81 -13.09
N ILE A 58 25.42 13.94 -13.80
CA ILE A 58 24.74 14.30 -15.04
C ILE A 58 23.53 15.19 -14.68
N PRO A 59 23.34 16.36 -15.32
CA PRO A 59 22.20 17.23 -15.05
C PRO A 59 20.89 16.50 -15.32
N TYR A 60 19.99 16.53 -14.34
CA TYR A 60 18.75 15.77 -14.38
C TYR A 60 17.60 16.69 -14.81
N GLU A 61 16.84 16.28 -15.83
CA GLU A 61 15.79 17.11 -16.42
C GLU A 61 14.49 16.99 -15.60
N LYS A 62 14.10 18.08 -14.93
CA LYS A 62 12.75 18.23 -14.37
C LYS A 62 11.77 18.43 -15.52
N SER A 63 11.27 17.35 -16.12
CA SER A 63 10.30 17.43 -17.22
C SER A 63 8.87 17.60 -16.70
N VAL A 64 8.15 18.62 -17.17
CA VAL A 64 6.69 18.74 -17.02
C VAL A 64 6.03 17.68 -17.91
N PRO A 65 5.15 16.80 -17.40
CA PRO A 65 4.77 15.64 -18.19
C PRO A 65 3.56 15.91 -19.10
N ARG A 66 3.78 15.70 -20.40
CA ARG A 66 2.81 15.74 -21.51
C ARG A 66 1.80 14.59 -21.35
N ALA A 67 0.49 14.91 -21.32
CA ALA A 67 -0.67 14.02 -21.18
C ALA A 67 -0.37 12.60 -20.64
N VAL A 68 0.01 12.56 -19.37
CA VAL A 68 0.05 11.35 -18.56
C VAL A 68 -1.39 10.86 -18.39
N ASN A 69 -1.60 9.55 -18.35
CA ASN A 69 -2.89 8.85 -18.20
C ASN A 69 -4.04 9.61 -17.49
N PRO A 70 -5.32 9.29 -17.74
CA PRO A 70 -6.47 10.08 -17.30
C PRO A 70 -6.59 10.28 -15.77
N PHE A 71 -5.85 9.52 -14.97
CA PHE A 71 -5.89 9.59 -13.51
C PHE A 71 -4.81 10.48 -12.92
N SER A 72 -3.69 10.64 -13.62
CA SER A 72 -2.54 11.39 -13.15
C SER A 72 -2.85 12.86 -12.87
N ASN A 73 -3.65 13.51 -13.72
CA ASN A 73 -4.09 14.90 -13.56
C ASN A 73 -4.95 15.13 -12.32
N ARG A 74 -5.41 14.07 -11.65
CA ARG A 74 -6.19 14.19 -10.41
C ARG A 74 -5.34 14.53 -9.19
N VAL A 75 -4.02 14.34 -9.27
CA VAL A 75 -3.07 14.72 -8.22
C VAL A 75 -2.27 15.95 -8.70
N PRO A 76 -2.81 17.18 -8.56
CA PRO A 76 -2.12 18.39 -8.97
C PRO A 76 -0.90 18.65 -8.08
N GLY A 77 0.10 19.35 -8.62
CA GLY A 77 1.29 19.75 -7.86
C GLY A 77 2.30 18.64 -7.56
N ARG A 78 2.07 17.41 -8.05
CA ARG A 78 3.06 16.32 -7.99
C ARG A 78 4.31 16.64 -8.82
N GLU A 79 5.46 16.23 -8.32
CA GLU A 79 6.71 16.16 -9.07
C GLU A 79 6.94 14.72 -9.54
N ILE A 80 7.72 14.54 -10.61
CA ILE A 80 8.12 13.21 -11.12
C ILE A 80 9.65 13.15 -11.20
N ILE A 81 10.22 12.09 -10.65
CA ILE A 81 11.61 11.68 -10.87
C ILE A 81 11.59 10.35 -11.63
N THR A 82 12.35 10.26 -12.73
CA THR A 82 12.45 9.07 -13.60
C THR A 82 13.70 8.24 -13.28
N ILE A 83 13.54 7.08 -12.67
CA ILE A 83 14.68 6.20 -12.41
C ILE A 83 15.08 5.47 -13.72
N PRO A 84 16.30 5.65 -14.25
CA PRO A 84 16.65 5.14 -15.59
C PRO A 84 16.52 3.63 -15.71
N ASN A 85 16.95 2.88 -14.68
CA ASN A 85 16.85 1.44 -14.60
C ASN A 85 16.53 1.03 -13.16
N PHE A 86 15.61 0.09 -13.00
CA PHE A 86 15.26 -0.49 -11.71
C PHE A 86 14.94 -1.97 -11.85
N THR A 87 15.66 -2.81 -11.10
CA THR A 87 15.45 -4.26 -11.08
C THR A 87 14.52 -4.62 -9.92
N LEU A 88 13.33 -5.14 -10.27
CA LEU A 88 12.37 -5.66 -9.31
C LEU A 88 12.94 -6.89 -8.58
N GLU A 89 12.37 -7.23 -7.43
CA GLU A 89 12.78 -8.45 -6.71
C GLU A 89 12.56 -9.74 -7.51
N SER A 90 11.65 -9.69 -8.49
CA SER A 90 11.42 -10.78 -9.45
C SER A 90 12.55 -10.96 -10.46
N GLY A 91 13.50 -10.02 -10.53
CA GLY A 91 14.56 -9.97 -11.54
C GLY A 91 14.16 -9.24 -12.83
N VAL A 92 12.90 -8.83 -12.98
CA VAL A 92 12.46 -8.03 -14.13
C VAL A 92 13.11 -6.64 -14.07
N GLU A 93 13.73 -6.23 -15.17
CA GLU A 93 14.26 -4.88 -15.33
C GLU A 93 13.21 -3.94 -15.90
N MET A 94 13.00 -2.82 -15.20
CA MET A 94 12.17 -1.72 -15.67
C MET A 94 13.07 -0.55 -16.09
N ARG A 95 12.75 0.07 -17.23
CA ARG A 95 13.47 1.23 -17.76
C ARG A 95 12.63 2.49 -17.67
N ASN A 96 13.30 3.63 -17.48
CA ASN A 96 12.71 4.97 -17.40
C ASN A 96 11.47 4.99 -16.49
N VAL A 97 11.64 4.54 -15.24
CA VAL A 97 10.56 4.34 -14.28
C VAL A 97 10.15 5.69 -13.68
N PRO A 98 8.99 6.28 -14.05
CA PRO A 98 8.53 7.49 -13.38
C PRO A 98 8.14 7.16 -11.94
N VAL A 99 8.51 8.04 -11.02
CA VAL A 99 8.08 8.01 -9.63
C VAL A 99 7.50 9.37 -9.29
N ALA A 100 6.18 9.41 -9.11
CA ALA A 100 5.49 10.60 -8.67
C ALA A 100 5.64 10.77 -7.17
N TYR A 101 5.90 12.00 -6.72
CA TYR A 101 5.98 12.32 -5.30
C TYR A 101 5.48 13.73 -5.03
N MET A 102 5.17 14.01 -3.76
CA MET A 102 4.88 15.34 -3.25
C MET A 102 5.63 15.55 -1.96
N SER A 103 5.98 16.81 -1.68
CA SER A 103 6.68 17.17 -0.47
C SER A 103 6.22 18.52 0.08
N TRP A 104 6.35 18.68 1.40
CA TRP A 104 6.01 19.88 2.14
C TRP A 104 7.13 20.22 3.13
N GLY A 105 7.32 21.51 3.41
CA GLY A 105 8.42 21.98 4.25
C GLY A 105 9.76 21.96 3.53
N LYS A 106 10.85 22.13 4.29
CA LYS A 106 12.22 22.27 3.75
C LYS A 106 13.15 21.17 4.27
N LEU A 107 13.97 20.65 3.38
CA LEU A 107 15.09 19.78 3.74
C LEU A 107 16.13 20.60 4.50
N SER A 108 16.52 20.14 5.70
CA SER A 108 17.52 20.82 6.52
C SER A 108 18.89 20.78 5.83
N PRO A 109 19.83 21.69 6.16
CA PRO A 109 21.20 21.60 5.66
C PRO A 109 21.91 20.27 5.98
N LYS A 110 21.51 19.61 7.07
CA LYS A 110 21.99 18.27 7.45
C LYS A 110 21.31 17.14 6.68
N ALA A 111 20.19 17.43 5.99
CA ALA A 111 19.36 16.49 5.24
C ALA A 111 18.88 15.31 6.10
N ASN A 112 18.50 15.59 7.34
CA ASN A 112 18.19 14.59 8.37
C ASN A 112 16.81 14.77 9.03
N ASN A 113 15.97 15.68 8.51
CA ASN A 113 14.64 15.99 9.01
C ASN A 113 13.52 15.46 8.10
N VAL A 114 13.80 14.39 7.34
CA VAL A 114 12.83 13.84 6.39
C VAL A 114 11.78 13.02 7.13
N MET A 115 10.51 13.30 6.88
CA MET A 115 9.39 12.50 7.36
C MET A 115 8.72 11.85 6.16
N ILE A 116 8.80 10.53 6.05
CA ILE A 116 8.15 9.78 4.98
C ILE A 116 6.74 9.43 5.41
N ILE A 117 5.77 9.82 4.59
CA ILE A 117 4.38 9.40 4.73
C ILE A 117 4.09 8.35 3.67
N CYS A 118 3.66 7.16 4.09
CA CYS A 118 3.33 6.05 3.20
C CYS A 118 1.81 5.97 3.01
N HIS A 119 1.34 6.10 1.77
CA HIS A 119 -0.09 6.10 1.47
C HIS A 119 -0.70 4.68 1.47
N ALA A 120 -2.00 4.57 1.75
CA ALA A 120 -2.74 3.30 1.71
C ALA A 120 -3.06 2.84 0.27
N LEU A 121 -3.76 1.70 0.11
CA LEU A 121 -4.00 1.03 -1.19
C LEU A 121 -4.47 1.97 -2.30
N SER A 122 -5.58 2.66 -2.07
CA SER A 122 -6.15 3.63 -3.02
C SER A 122 -5.71 5.06 -2.74
N GLY A 123 -4.62 5.22 -1.99
CA GLY A 123 -3.92 6.46 -1.64
C GLY A 123 -3.17 7.07 -2.84
N SER A 124 -2.83 8.35 -2.75
CA SER A 124 -1.95 9.05 -3.68
C SER A 124 -0.81 9.72 -2.92
N ALA A 125 0.13 10.33 -3.66
CA ALA A 125 1.20 11.11 -3.05
C ALA A 125 0.70 12.36 -2.32
N ASP A 126 -0.52 12.85 -2.59
CA ASP A 126 -1.04 14.06 -1.96
C ASP A 126 -1.58 13.78 -0.56
N VAL A 127 -0.72 13.86 0.45
CA VAL A 127 -1.06 13.70 1.87
C VAL A 127 -2.12 14.71 2.32
N SER A 128 -2.17 15.90 1.72
CA SER A 128 -3.10 16.95 2.13
C SER A 128 -4.56 16.57 1.87
N ASP A 129 -4.80 15.67 0.91
CA ASP A 129 -6.13 15.21 0.52
C ASP A 129 -6.74 14.19 1.50
N TRP A 130 -5.92 13.39 2.19
CA TRP A 130 -6.38 12.30 3.06
C TRP A 130 -5.96 12.41 4.53
N TRP A 131 -4.87 13.13 4.79
CA TRP A 131 -4.36 13.43 6.13
C TRP A 131 -4.04 14.93 6.30
N GLY A 132 -4.70 15.80 5.52
CA GLY A 132 -4.58 17.26 5.63
C GLY A 132 -4.71 17.83 7.06
N PRO A 133 -5.60 17.31 7.93
CA PRO A 133 -5.66 17.74 9.32
C PRO A 133 -4.36 17.54 10.11
N LEU A 134 -3.53 16.57 9.74
CA LEU A 134 -2.23 16.27 10.37
C LEU A 134 -1.07 17.10 9.78
N LEU A 135 -1.28 17.77 8.64
CA LEU A 135 -0.25 18.49 7.88
C LEU A 135 -0.28 20.00 8.15
N GLY A 136 0.89 20.57 8.48
CA GLY A 136 1.11 22.01 8.67
C GLY A 136 1.76 22.38 10.01
N PRO A 137 2.09 23.67 10.22
CA PRO A 137 2.79 24.13 11.43
C PRO A 137 2.11 23.70 12.74
N GLY A 138 2.91 23.19 13.69
CA GLY A 138 2.44 22.75 15.00
C GLY A 138 1.62 21.44 15.04
N LYS A 139 1.43 20.79 13.89
CA LYS A 139 0.74 19.49 13.79
C LYS A 139 1.74 18.33 13.76
N ALA A 140 1.26 17.09 13.71
CA ALA A 140 2.11 15.90 13.65
C ALA A 140 3.08 15.93 12.45
N PHE A 141 2.63 16.37 11.28
CA PHE A 141 3.46 16.57 10.09
C PHE A 141 3.82 18.06 9.98
N ASP A 142 4.56 18.53 10.99
CA ASP A 142 4.96 19.94 11.11
C ASP A 142 5.93 20.33 9.98
N THR A 143 5.43 21.09 9.02
CA THR A 143 6.18 21.54 7.84
C THR A 143 7.23 22.62 8.15
N ASP A 144 7.21 23.24 9.32
CA ASP A 144 8.28 24.14 9.78
C ASP A 144 9.49 23.35 10.28
N LYS A 145 9.26 22.08 10.67
CA LYS A 145 10.27 21.20 11.27
C LYS A 145 10.65 20.04 10.37
N PHE A 146 9.77 19.50 9.55
CA PHE A 146 10.06 18.35 8.72
C PHE A 146 10.06 18.70 7.23
N PHE A 147 10.91 18.01 6.49
CA PHE A 147 10.68 17.81 5.06
C PHE A 147 9.77 16.59 4.93
N VAL A 148 8.47 16.84 4.86
CA VAL A 148 7.45 15.80 4.72
C VAL A 148 7.42 15.37 3.27
N VAL A 149 7.50 14.07 2.98
CA VAL A 149 7.50 13.54 1.62
C VAL A 149 6.61 12.29 1.54
N CYS A 150 5.83 12.19 0.47
CA CYS A 150 5.06 11.01 0.14
C CYS A 150 5.33 10.67 -1.33
N MET A 151 5.68 9.41 -1.60
CA MET A 151 5.99 8.92 -2.94
C MET A 151 4.91 7.90 -3.34
N ASN A 152 4.42 8.03 -4.56
CA ASN A 152 3.37 7.16 -5.07
C ASN A 152 3.94 5.77 -5.39
N SER A 153 3.17 4.72 -5.07
CA SER A 153 3.60 3.32 -5.19
C SER A 153 3.57 2.83 -6.64
N LEU A 154 4.44 1.87 -6.99
CA LEU A 154 4.37 1.15 -8.27
C LEU A 154 3.00 0.46 -8.41
N GLY A 155 2.45 0.52 -9.61
CA GLY A 155 1.11 -0.02 -9.90
C GLY A 155 -0.04 0.96 -9.59
N SER A 156 0.24 2.11 -8.97
CA SER A 156 -0.77 3.14 -8.73
C SER A 156 -1.08 3.96 -10.00
N PRO A 157 -2.35 4.38 -10.22
CA PRO A 157 -2.67 5.18 -11.40
C PRO A 157 -2.19 6.63 -11.30
N TYR A 158 -1.61 7.04 -10.16
CA TYR A 158 -1.38 8.44 -9.81
C TYR A 158 0.02 8.98 -10.13
N GLY A 159 0.71 8.37 -11.09
CA GLY A 159 1.88 8.95 -11.76
C GLY A 159 3.16 8.13 -11.67
N THR A 160 3.31 7.27 -10.66
CA THR A 160 4.39 6.27 -10.64
C THR A 160 4.12 5.17 -11.68
N ALA A 161 5.16 4.49 -12.17
CA ALA A 161 5.04 3.42 -13.15
C ALA A 161 3.97 2.39 -12.75
N SER A 162 3.04 2.13 -13.67
CA SER A 162 1.82 1.34 -13.45
C SER A 162 1.23 0.83 -14.76
N PRO A 163 0.18 -0.02 -14.72
CA PRO A 163 -0.57 -0.44 -15.91
C PRO A 163 -0.99 0.70 -16.83
N VAL A 164 -1.22 1.90 -16.28
CA VAL A 164 -1.64 3.08 -17.03
C VAL A 164 -0.48 4.00 -17.39
N THR A 165 0.77 3.53 -17.36
CA THR A 165 1.93 4.31 -17.83
C THR A 165 2.52 3.72 -19.10
N ALA A 166 3.22 4.55 -19.88
CA ALA A 166 3.89 4.11 -21.09
C ALA A 166 4.95 3.06 -20.77
N LYS A 167 4.97 1.97 -21.54
CA LYS A 167 5.92 0.88 -21.36
C LYS A 167 7.34 1.41 -21.55
N ASN A 168 8.21 1.19 -20.56
CA ASN A 168 9.58 1.71 -20.54
C ASN A 168 9.72 3.23 -20.74
N GLY A 169 8.67 4.01 -20.41
CA GLY A 169 8.62 5.45 -20.65
C GLY A 169 8.46 5.84 -22.13
N ASP A 170 8.18 4.89 -23.01
CA ASP A 170 8.06 5.08 -24.45
C ASP A 170 6.62 4.86 -24.92
N TYR A 171 5.93 5.96 -25.27
CA TYR A 171 4.54 5.92 -25.72
C TYR A 171 4.35 5.15 -27.03
N SER A 172 5.40 4.98 -27.85
CA SER A 172 5.31 4.16 -29.07
C SER A 172 5.16 2.66 -28.76
N GLN A 173 5.56 2.23 -27.56
CA GLN A 173 5.38 0.86 -27.07
C GLN A 173 4.00 0.64 -26.41
N GLY A 174 3.15 1.67 -26.39
CA GLY A 174 1.84 1.65 -25.75
C GLY A 174 1.91 1.68 -24.22
N TRP A 175 0.77 1.44 -23.59
CA TRP A 175 0.65 1.32 -22.13
C TRP A 175 1.13 -0.05 -21.67
N TYR A 176 1.61 -0.17 -20.43
CA TYR A 176 1.86 -1.48 -19.83
C TYR A 176 0.60 -2.37 -19.84
N GLY A 177 -0.57 -1.81 -19.48
CA GLY A 177 -1.82 -2.54 -19.37
C GLY A 177 -1.68 -3.81 -18.53
N ALA A 178 -2.18 -4.93 -19.06
CA ALA A 178 -2.04 -6.25 -18.45
C ALA A 178 -0.59 -6.75 -18.32
N ASP A 179 0.36 -6.17 -19.07
CA ASP A 179 1.77 -6.59 -19.09
C ASP A 179 2.62 -5.86 -18.02
N PHE A 180 2.00 -5.06 -17.15
CA PHE A 180 2.71 -4.46 -16.03
C PHE A 180 3.26 -5.55 -15.10
N PRO A 181 4.57 -5.54 -14.78
CA PRO A 181 5.16 -6.60 -13.98
C PRO A 181 4.60 -6.62 -12.56
N SER A 182 4.53 -7.80 -11.95
CA SER A 182 4.24 -7.92 -10.52
C SER A 182 5.33 -7.22 -9.71
N THR A 183 4.91 -6.38 -8.78
CA THR A 183 5.80 -5.61 -7.88
C THR A 183 5.43 -5.91 -6.44
N THR A 184 6.34 -5.65 -5.52
CA THR A 184 6.13 -5.90 -4.09
C THR A 184 6.20 -4.63 -3.25
N ILE A 185 5.90 -4.76 -1.96
CA ILE A 185 6.12 -3.68 -0.98
C ILE A 185 7.61 -3.31 -0.92
N ARG A 186 8.52 -4.30 -1.04
CA ARG A 186 9.97 -4.09 -1.03
C ARG A 186 10.45 -3.33 -2.26
N ASP A 187 9.86 -3.60 -3.42
CA ASP A 187 10.16 -2.85 -4.64
C ASP A 187 9.82 -1.37 -4.50
N ASP A 188 8.66 -1.03 -3.91
CA ASP A 188 8.30 0.37 -3.66
C ASP A 188 9.33 1.04 -2.74
N VAL A 189 9.64 0.41 -1.60
CA VAL A 189 10.60 0.95 -0.61
C VAL A 189 12.00 1.14 -1.22
N ARG A 190 12.48 0.18 -2.02
CA ARG A 190 13.77 0.27 -2.73
C ARG A 190 13.75 1.38 -3.79
N LEU A 191 12.67 1.51 -4.55
CA LEU A 191 12.53 2.54 -5.56
C LEU A 191 12.45 3.94 -4.94
N HIS A 192 11.65 4.09 -3.89
CA HIS A 192 11.51 5.33 -3.13
C HIS A 192 12.84 5.74 -2.48
N LYS A 193 13.66 4.79 -2.01
CA LYS A 193 15.02 5.09 -1.53
C LYS A 193 15.88 5.78 -2.60
N LEU A 194 15.80 5.35 -3.86
CA LEU A 194 16.51 6.00 -4.96
C LEU A 194 16.02 7.42 -5.23
N VAL A 195 14.72 7.68 -5.03
CA VAL A 195 14.16 9.04 -5.08
C VAL A 195 14.73 9.90 -3.95
N LEU A 196 14.74 9.40 -2.72
CA LEU A 196 15.32 10.13 -1.58
C LEU A 196 16.81 10.43 -1.77
N ASP A 197 17.58 9.48 -2.32
CA ASP A 197 18.99 9.68 -2.63
C ASP A 197 19.19 10.81 -3.65
N LYS A 198 18.34 10.87 -4.69
CA LYS A 198 18.34 11.98 -5.65
C LYS A 198 17.93 13.31 -5.06
N LEU A 199 17.06 13.32 -4.05
CA LEU A 199 16.68 14.51 -3.29
C LEU A 199 17.75 14.93 -2.27
N GLY A 200 18.86 14.20 -2.16
CA GLY A 200 19.97 14.51 -1.25
C GLY A 200 19.71 14.16 0.21
N VAL A 201 18.75 13.27 0.47
CA VAL A 201 18.40 12.84 1.83
C VAL A 201 19.54 12.00 2.43
N ARG A 202 19.96 12.35 3.65
CA ARG A 202 21.00 11.60 4.38
C ARG A 202 20.44 10.73 5.48
N LYS A 203 19.39 11.20 6.17
CA LYS A 203 18.69 10.44 7.21
C LYS A 203 17.19 10.72 7.19
N VAL A 204 16.42 9.71 7.51
CA VAL A 204 14.97 9.76 7.68
C VAL A 204 14.67 9.85 9.17
N ALA A 205 13.99 10.93 9.55
CA ALA A 205 13.59 11.18 10.92
C ALA A 205 12.45 10.27 11.36
N ALA A 206 11.41 10.14 10.53
CA ALA A 206 10.26 9.29 10.82
C ALA A 206 9.68 8.69 9.54
N VAL A 207 9.12 7.49 9.65
CA VAL A 207 8.30 6.85 8.60
C VAL A 207 6.94 6.51 9.20
N ILE A 208 5.86 7.01 8.61
CA ILE A 208 4.50 6.92 9.16
C ILE A 208 3.54 6.46 8.06
N GLY A 209 2.65 5.52 8.36
CA GLY A 209 1.70 5.00 7.37
C GLY A 209 0.70 4.02 7.95
N GLY A 210 -0.52 4.07 7.42
CA GLY A 210 -1.62 3.17 7.77
C GLY A 210 -1.91 2.13 6.68
N SER A 211 -2.50 0.98 7.04
CA SER A 211 -2.93 -0.04 6.07
C SER A 211 -1.75 -0.56 5.23
N MET A 212 -1.86 -0.57 3.90
CA MET A 212 -0.74 -0.81 2.98
C MET A 212 0.48 0.06 3.31
N GLY A 213 0.29 1.34 3.64
CA GLY A 213 1.37 2.23 4.02
C GLY A 213 2.11 1.77 5.29
N GLY A 214 1.41 1.10 6.21
CA GLY A 214 2.02 0.47 7.38
C GLY A 214 2.93 -0.71 7.02
N MET A 215 2.64 -1.42 5.93
CA MET A 215 3.51 -2.48 5.40
C MET A 215 4.81 -1.86 4.89
N HIS A 216 4.72 -0.77 4.13
CA HIS A 216 5.90 0.00 3.69
C HIS A 216 6.71 0.51 4.88
N VAL A 217 6.06 1.03 5.94
CA VAL A 217 6.74 1.51 7.16
C VAL A 217 7.61 0.41 7.79
N LEU A 218 7.06 -0.79 7.93
CA LEU A 218 7.80 -1.93 8.48
C LEU A 218 8.97 -2.33 7.58
N GLU A 219 8.79 -2.29 6.25
CA GLU A 219 9.85 -2.57 5.29
C GLU A 219 10.96 -1.49 5.30
N TRP A 220 10.62 -0.22 5.48
CA TRP A 220 11.59 0.87 5.65
C TRP A 220 12.52 0.68 6.85
N ALA A 221 12.04 0.03 7.92
CA ALA A 221 12.82 -0.21 9.12
C ALA A 221 14.09 -1.05 8.85
N PHE A 222 14.07 -1.90 7.81
CA PHE A 222 15.20 -2.76 7.46
C PHE A 222 16.38 -2.03 6.79
N PHE A 223 16.27 -0.73 6.50
CA PHE A 223 17.44 0.11 6.20
C PHE A 223 18.29 0.43 7.44
N GLY A 224 17.83 0.04 8.63
CA GLY A 224 18.56 0.18 9.88
C GLY A 224 18.34 1.54 10.57
N LYS A 225 18.55 1.55 11.89
CA LYS A 225 18.28 2.72 12.76
C LYS A 225 19.15 3.94 12.44
N ASP A 226 20.29 3.74 11.79
CA ASP A 226 21.20 4.82 11.44
C ASP A 226 20.69 5.66 10.27
N TYR A 227 19.88 5.04 9.40
CA TYR A 227 19.20 5.71 8.29
C TYR A 227 17.77 6.13 8.66
N VAL A 228 16.97 5.23 9.26
CA VAL A 228 15.59 5.51 9.71
C VAL A 228 15.53 5.59 11.23
N ARG A 229 15.24 6.76 11.80
CA ARG A 229 15.33 6.97 13.25
C ARG A 229 14.16 6.40 14.04
N CYS A 230 12.91 6.64 13.63
CA CYS A 230 11.72 6.05 14.26
C CYS A 230 10.63 5.71 13.23
N ILE A 231 9.70 4.83 13.61
CA ILE A 231 8.63 4.36 12.71
C ILE A 231 7.26 4.31 13.40
N VAL A 232 6.20 4.50 12.62
CA VAL A 232 4.80 4.43 13.09
C VAL A 232 3.93 3.63 12.10
N PRO A 233 3.88 2.29 12.24
CA PRO A 233 2.92 1.46 11.51
C PRO A 233 1.54 1.52 12.18
N ALA A 234 0.50 1.80 11.39
CA ALA A 234 -0.88 1.85 11.86
C ALA A 234 -1.80 0.88 11.10
N ALA A 235 -2.72 0.22 11.80
CA ALA A 235 -3.78 -0.61 11.20
C ALA A 235 -3.26 -1.51 10.06
N THR A 236 -2.23 -2.31 10.34
CA THR A 236 -1.45 -3.04 9.33
C THR A 236 -0.97 -4.38 9.87
N SER A 237 -0.30 -5.16 9.04
CA SER A 237 0.24 -6.46 9.40
C SER A 237 1.73 -6.60 9.08
N SER A 238 2.38 -7.56 9.71
CA SER A 238 3.77 -7.98 9.44
C SER A 238 3.90 -8.94 8.25
N HIS A 239 2.77 -9.46 7.78
CA HIS A 239 2.63 -10.29 6.59
C HIS A 239 1.16 -10.30 6.19
N GLN A 240 0.86 -10.54 4.93
CA GLN A 240 -0.52 -10.61 4.48
C GLN A 240 -1.18 -11.91 4.99
N SER A 241 -2.29 -11.76 5.72
CA SER A 241 -3.03 -12.88 6.29
C SER A 241 -3.86 -13.60 5.22
N ALA A 242 -4.17 -14.88 5.43
CA ALA A 242 -5.07 -15.63 4.54
C ALA A 242 -6.46 -14.96 4.41
N TRP A 243 -6.91 -14.27 5.46
CA TRP A 243 -8.14 -13.49 5.46
C TRP A 243 -8.07 -12.32 4.47
N ALA A 244 -7.00 -11.51 4.56
CA ALA A 244 -6.80 -10.38 3.67
C ALA A 244 -6.54 -10.82 2.21
N ILE A 245 -5.81 -11.92 2.00
CA ILE A 245 -5.63 -12.55 0.67
C ILE A 245 -6.99 -12.97 0.10
N GLY A 246 -7.84 -13.62 0.91
CA GLY A 246 -9.16 -14.08 0.48
C GLY A 246 -10.07 -12.94 0.02
N TRP A 247 -10.12 -11.84 0.78
CA TRP A 247 -10.86 -10.64 0.37
C TRP A 247 -10.27 -9.99 -0.88
N GLY A 248 -8.95 -9.87 -0.95
CA GLY A 248 -8.25 -9.34 -2.13
C GLY A 248 -8.55 -10.15 -3.39
N GLU A 249 -8.53 -11.48 -3.31
CA GLU A 249 -8.85 -12.34 -4.46
C GLU A 249 -10.31 -12.24 -4.86
N ALA A 250 -11.26 -12.17 -3.92
CA ALA A 250 -12.67 -11.97 -4.24
C ALA A 250 -12.90 -10.64 -4.99
N GLN A 251 -12.22 -9.57 -4.57
CA GLN A 251 -12.27 -8.27 -5.23
C GLN A 251 -11.68 -8.33 -6.65
N ARG A 252 -10.50 -8.94 -6.82
CA ARG A 252 -9.89 -9.13 -8.16
C ARG A 252 -10.74 -10.00 -9.06
N HIS A 253 -11.37 -11.04 -8.52
CA HIS A 253 -12.25 -11.91 -9.27
C HIS A 253 -13.49 -11.17 -9.76
N ALA A 254 -14.07 -10.26 -8.96
CA ALA A 254 -15.15 -9.39 -9.40
C ALA A 254 -14.77 -8.56 -10.63
N ILE A 255 -13.55 -8.00 -10.66
CA ILE A 255 -13.03 -7.27 -11.82
C ILE A 255 -12.84 -8.19 -13.03
N ARG A 256 -12.20 -9.35 -12.83
CA ARG A 256 -11.90 -10.29 -13.92
C ARG A 256 -13.15 -10.89 -14.57
N SER A 257 -14.24 -10.98 -13.82
CA SER A 257 -15.54 -11.48 -14.29
C SER A 257 -16.38 -10.43 -15.03
N ASP A 258 -15.97 -9.17 -15.03
CA ASP A 258 -16.60 -8.14 -15.86
C ASP A 258 -16.27 -8.41 -17.35
N VAL A 259 -17.30 -8.50 -18.19
CA VAL A 259 -17.16 -8.75 -19.64
C VAL A 259 -16.28 -7.71 -20.33
N LYS A 260 -16.20 -6.49 -19.79
CA LYS A 260 -15.36 -5.42 -20.31
C LYS A 260 -13.89 -5.56 -19.89
N TYR A 261 -13.54 -6.45 -18.97
CA TYR A 261 -12.17 -6.62 -18.51
C TYR A 261 -11.23 -7.03 -19.63
N LYS A 262 -11.69 -7.81 -20.61
CA LYS A 262 -10.93 -8.18 -21.82
C LYS A 262 -9.49 -8.64 -21.47
N ASN A 263 -9.33 -9.45 -20.43
CA ASN A 263 -8.03 -9.90 -19.89
C ASN A 263 -7.04 -8.76 -19.60
N GLY A 264 -7.53 -7.64 -19.09
CA GLY A 264 -6.74 -6.43 -18.81
C GLY A 264 -6.36 -5.62 -20.04
N ARG A 265 -6.93 -5.93 -21.22
CA ARG A 265 -6.69 -5.23 -22.51
C ARG A 265 -7.83 -4.29 -22.89
N TYR A 266 -8.52 -3.71 -21.90
CA TYR A 266 -9.58 -2.73 -22.13
C TYR A 266 -9.02 -1.34 -22.43
N GLY A 267 -9.80 -0.51 -23.15
CA GLY A 267 -9.50 0.90 -23.39
C GLY A 267 -9.99 1.78 -22.24
N PHE A 268 -9.42 2.99 -22.09
CA PHE A 268 -9.85 3.94 -21.05
C PHE A 268 -11.29 4.46 -21.24
N ASP A 269 -11.81 4.35 -22.44
CA ASP A 269 -13.18 4.72 -22.85
C ASP A 269 -14.23 3.65 -22.52
N ASP A 270 -13.82 2.38 -22.38
CA ASP A 270 -14.71 1.26 -22.08
C ASP A 270 -14.14 0.34 -20.97
N PRO A 271 -13.87 0.86 -19.74
CA PRO A 271 -13.29 0.06 -18.67
C PRO A 271 -14.31 -0.87 -17.98
N PRO A 272 -13.86 -1.91 -17.26
CA PRO A 272 -14.69 -2.81 -16.47
C PRO A 272 -15.18 -2.16 -15.17
N ILE A 273 -16.07 -1.17 -15.32
CA ILE A 273 -16.59 -0.36 -14.22
C ILE A 273 -17.40 -1.21 -13.24
N LEU A 274 -18.23 -2.14 -13.71
CA LEU A 274 -19.11 -2.92 -12.84
C LEU A 274 -18.31 -3.83 -11.92
N GLY A 275 -17.27 -4.49 -12.47
CA GLY A 275 -16.36 -5.31 -11.69
C GLY A 275 -15.56 -4.49 -10.66
N LEU A 276 -15.10 -3.29 -11.04
CA LEU A 276 -14.38 -2.39 -10.14
C LEU A 276 -15.28 -1.82 -9.03
N GLU A 277 -16.52 -1.46 -9.37
CA GLU A 277 -17.53 -1.02 -8.41
C GLU A 277 -17.85 -2.13 -7.41
N ALA A 278 -18.05 -3.37 -7.87
CA ALA A 278 -18.26 -4.53 -7.01
C ALA A 278 -17.07 -4.78 -6.08
N ALA A 279 -15.85 -4.78 -6.60
CA ALA A 279 -14.63 -4.88 -5.81
C ALA A 279 -14.56 -3.79 -4.73
N ARG A 280 -14.91 -2.56 -5.08
CA ARG A 280 -14.93 -1.44 -4.15
C ARG A 280 -15.99 -1.58 -3.07
N MET A 281 -17.21 -2.01 -3.39
CA MET A 281 -18.25 -2.27 -2.40
C MET A 281 -17.80 -3.33 -1.40
N THR A 282 -17.21 -4.43 -1.89
CA THR A 282 -16.62 -5.47 -1.05
C THR A 282 -15.53 -4.91 -0.13
N ALA A 283 -14.62 -4.11 -0.66
CA ALA A 283 -13.56 -3.49 0.13
C ALA A 283 -14.11 -2.56 1.22
N LEU A 284 -15.11 -1.73 0.93
CA LEU A 284 -15.73 -0.84 1.91
C LEU A 284 -16.32 -1.59 3.11
N LEU A 285 -16.90 -2.78 2.88
CA LEU A 285 -17.42 -3.61 3.96
C LEU A 285 -16.31 -4.15 4.86
N THR A 286 -15.10 -4.38 4.33
CA THR A 286 -13.93 -4.77 5.13
C THR A 286 -13.28 -3.58 5.84
N TYR A 287 -13.47 -2.36 5.33
CA TYR A 287 -12.89 -1.16 5.91
C TYR A 287 -13.73 -0.59 7.06
N ARG A 288 -15.00 -0.95 7.12
CA ARG A 288 -15.94 -0.54 8.17
C ARG A 288 -16.19 -1.67 9.16
N SER A 289 -16.75 -1.32 10.30
CA SER A 289 -17.29 -2.30 11.24
C SER A 289 -18.78 -2.54 10.98
N ARG A 290 -19.27 -3.69 11.44
CA ARG A 290 -20.70 -4.00 11.49
C ARG A 290 -21.47 -2.87 12.19
N ASP A 291 -20.99 -2.45 13.37
CA ASP A 291 -21.68 -1.52 14.23
C ASP A 291 -21.71 -0.10 13.63
N SER A 292 -20.67 0.30 12.88
CA SER A 292 -20.65 1.54 12.11
C SER A 292 -21.76 1.56 11.05
N LEU A 293 -21.91 0.49 10.27
CA LEU A 293 -22.97 0.40 9.26
C LEU A 293 -24.37 0.32 9.87
N GLU A 294 -24.54 -0.47 10.94
CA GLU A 294 -25.83 -0.59 11.64
C GLU A 294 -26.27 0.76 12.22
N ARG A 295 -25.36 1.48 12.89
CA ARG A 295 -25.65 2.80 13.45
C ARG A 295 -25.98 3.83 12.38
N ARG A 296 -25.26 3.81 11.25
CA ARG A 296 -25.41 4.82 10.19
C ARG A 296 -26.66 4.61 9.35
N PHE A 297 -27.05 3.36 9.09
CA PHE A 297 -28.10 3.04 8.13
C PHE A 297 -29.22 2.17 8.69
N GLY A 298 -28.90 1.18 9.52
CA GLY A 298 -29.86 0.17 10.00
C GLY A 298 -30.76 -0.36 8.87
N ARG A 299 -32.06 -0.36 9.10
CA ARG A 299 -33.10 -0.73 8.11
C ARG A 299 -33.68 0.47 7.34
N ASP A 300 -33.06 1.66 7.39
CA ASP A 300 -33.58 2.84 6.71
C ASP A 300 -33.64 2.62 5.19
N THR A 301 -34.79 2.92 4.61
CA THR A 301 -35.04 2.83 3.17
C THR A 301 -34.68 4.13 2.42
N GLY A 302 -34.30 5.18 3.14
CA GLY A 302 -33.89 6.47 2.58
C GLY A 302 -35.05 7.37 2.14
N ASN A 303 -36.30 7.00 2.47
CA ASN A 303 -37.54 7.65 2.01
C ASN A 303 -38.03 8.84 2.87
N LYS A 304 -37.20 9.41 3.73
CA LYS A 304 -37.57 10.60 4.52
C LYS A 304 -37.66 11.82 3.57
N LYS A 305 -38.89 12.29 3.28
CA LYS A 305 -39.13 13.59 2.64
C LYS A 305 -38.39 14.66 3.47
N LYS A 306 -37.45 15.39 2.88
CA LYS A 306 -36.82 16.55 3.52
C LYS A 306 -37.89 17.63 3.71
N THR A 307 -38.26 17.93 4.95
CA THR A 307 -38.87 19.22 5.30
C THR A 307 -37.81 20.29 5.03
N GLN A 308 -38.03 21.16 4.04
CA GLN A 308 -37.13 22.27 3.73
C GLN A 308 -37.09 23.22 4.94
N LYS A 309 -35.96 23.23 5.67
CA LYS A 309 -35.50 24.45 6.32
C LYS A 309 -34.42 25.03 5.43
N GLN A 310 -34.78 26.17 4.85
CA GLN A 310 -33.98 26.98 3.97
C GLN A 310 -33.01 27.77 4.84
N ASP A 311 -31.72 27.40 4.86
CA ASP A 311 -30.69 28.31 5.33
C ASP A 311 -29.36 28.12 4.58
N SER A 312 -28.96 29.23 3.95
CA SER A 312 -27.64 29.63 3.47
C SER A 312 -26.91 28.81 2.37
N LYS A 313 -26.57 29.57 1.33
CA LYS A 313 -25.77 29.24 0.14
C LYS A 313 -24.41 28.64 0.52
N THR A 314 -24.16 27.40 0.10
CA THR A 314 -22.81 26.89 -0.16
C THR A 314 -22.69 26.62 -1.67
N ILE A 315 -21.75 27.32 -2.29
CA ILE A 315 -21.36 27.13 -3.69
C ILE A 315 -20.67 25.76 -3.78
N PRO A 316 -21.01 24.89 -4.76
CA PRO A 316 -20.37 23.59 -4.88
C PRO A 316 -18.91 23.79 -5.27
N ASN A 317 -18.00 23.38 -4.38
CA ASN A 317 -16.58 23.37 -4.68
C ASN A 317 -16.29 22.19 -5.61
N ASN A 318 -15.77 22.45 -6.81
CA ASN A 318 -15.55 21.49 -7.89
C ASN A 318 -14.36 20.51 -7.66
N GLY A 319 -13.96 20.29 -6.41
CA GLY A 319 -12.87 19.38 -6.04
C GLY A 319 -13.34 18.40 -4.97
N THR A 320 -13.82 17.22 -5.37
CA THR A 320 -14.04 16.14 -4.41
C THR A 320 -12.70 15.50 -4.07
N PRO A 321 -12.32 15.39 -2.77
CA PRO A 321 -11.05 14.78 -2.38
C PRO A 321 -10.86 13.40 -3.00
N ILE A 322 -9.66 13.13 -3.52
CA ILE A 322 -9.27 11.84 -4.13
C ILE A 322 -9.47 10.71 -3.13
N HIS A 323 -9.42 10.94 -1.83
CA HIS A 323 -9.52 9.91 -0.81
C HIS A 323 -10.75 10.01 0.09
N SER A 324 -11.77 10.80 -0.27
CA SER A 324 -13.04 10.75 0.46
C SER A 324 -13.64 9.34 0.35
N GLN A 325 -13.47 8.55 1.42
CA GLN A 325 -14.11 7.27 1.71
C GLN A 325 -15.52 7.46 2.29
N GLY A 326 -16.08 8.67 2.19
CA GLY A 326 -17.32 9.07 2.84
C GLY A 326 -17.17 9.19 4.35
N GLY A 327 -16.93 10.42 4.82
CA GLY A 327 -17.01 10.75 6.25
C GLY A 327 -18.41 10.47 6.81
N ALA A 328 -18.51 10.45 8.15
CA ALA A 328 -19.77 10.24 8.87
C ALA A 328 -20.90 11.20 8.42
N ASP A 329 -20.54 12.41 7.96
CA ASP A 329 -21.46 13.46 7.54
C ASP A 329 -21.84 13.47 6.04
N GLU A 330 -21.29 12.57 5.21
CA GLU A 330 -21.77 12.44 3.83
C GLU A 330 -23.19 11.81 3.84
N THR A 331 -24.20 12.67 3.90
CA THR A 331 -25.59 12.29 3.62
C THR A 331 -25.70 11.92 2.14
N PRO A 332 -26.32 10.77 1.79
CA PRO A 332 -26.46 10.39 0.39
C PRO A 332 -27.26 11.47 -0.34
N VAL A 333 -26.61 12.15 -1.29
CA VAL A 333 -27.33 12.88 -2.34
C VAL A 333 -28.17 11.83 -3.07
N ALA A 334 -29.44 12.13 -3.32
CA ALA A 334 -30.39 11.17 -3.89
C ALA A 334 -29.91 10.70 -5.28
N PHE A 335 -29.29 9.53 -5.34
CA PHE A 335 -29.04 8.80 -6.58
C PHE A 335 -30.25 7.97 -6.96
N ASP A 336 -30.29 7.57 -8.24
CA ASP A 336 -31.40 6.91 -8.91
C ASP A 336 -32.06 5.84 -8.02
N ARG A 337 -33.21 6.24 -7.44
CA ARG A 337 -33.91 5.50 -6.38
C ARG A 337 -34.64 4.28 -6.91
N ALA A 338 -34.67 4.08 -8.23
CA ALA A 338 -35.46 3.04 -8.86
C ALA A 338 -35.05 1.62 -8.43
N ASP A 339 -33.78 1.40 -8.05
CA ASP A 339 -33.22 0.05 -7.84
C ASP A 339 -32.63 -0.22 -6.43
N SER A 340 -32.85 0.64 -5.43
CA SER A 340 -32.33 0.41 -4.06
C SER A 340 -33.43 0.48 -3.00
N ASN A 341 -33.58 -0.60 -2.24
CA ASN A 341 -34.58 -0.70 -1.16
C ASN A 341 -34.06 -0.14 0.17
N PHE A 342 -32.74 0.05 0.33
CA PHE A 342 -32.10 0.46 1.60
C PHE A 342 -31.03 1.53 1.39
N ALA A 343 -30.92 2.46 2.34
CA ALA A 343 -29.92 3.54 2.34
C ALA A 343 -28.47 3.00 2.30
N ALA A 344 -28.21 1.86 2.96
CA ALA A 344 -26.92 1.18 2.90
C ALA A 344 -26.55 0.73 1.47
N GLN A 345 -27.53 0.26 0.68
CA GLN A 345 -27.30 -0.12 -0.73
C GLN A 345 -26.95 1.10 -1.58
N SER A 346 -27.71 2.20 -1.42
CA SER A 346 -27.44 3.45 -2.14
C SER A 346 -26.06 4.03 -1.77
N TYR A 347 -25.67 3.95 -0.49
CA TYR A 347 -24.34 4.38 -0.04
C TYR A 347 -23.22 3.57 -0.70
N LEU A 348 -23.31 2.24 -0.68
CA LEU A 348 -22.29 1.38 -1.30
C LEU A 348 -22.14 1.66 -2.80
N ARG A 349 -23.27 1.75 -3.53
CA ARG A 349 -23.27 2.09 -4.96
C ARG A 349 -22.68 3.47 -5.23
N TYR A 350 -23.03 4.47 -4.42
CA TYR A 350 -22.48 5.82 -4.56
C TYR A 350 -20.96 5.84 -4.36
N GLN A 351 -20.46 5.24 -3.28
CA GLN A 351 -19.02 5.19 -3.01
C GLN A 351 -18.26 4.36 -4.05
N ALA A 352 -18.86 3.30 -4.56
CA ALA A 352 -18.31 2.48 -5.64
C ALA A 352 -18.19 3.28 -6.94
N LYS A 353 -19.26 3.97 -7.35
CA LYS A 353 -19.26 4.82 -8.54
C LYS A 353 -18.19 5.91 -8.45
N LYS A 354 -18.21 6.68 -7.35
CA LYS A 354 -17.22 7.72 -7.04
C LYS A 354 -15.78 7.20 -7.11
N PHE A 355 -15.53 5.97 -6.69
CA PHE A 355 -14.22 5.34 -6.78
C PHE A 355 -13.85 4.91 -8.20
N SER A 356 -14.77 4.25 -8.91
CA SER A 356 -14.53 3.78 -10.28
C SER A 356 -14.26 4.93 -11.25
N ASP A 357 -14.84 6.11 -11.00
CA ASP A 357 -14.58 7.31 -11.79
C ASP A 357 -13.13 7.79 -11.67
N ARG A 358 -12.37 7.38 -10.63
CA ARG A 358 -11.04 7.93 -10.31
C ARG A 358 -9.94 6.87 -10.14
N PHE A 359 -10.22 5.62 -10.46
CA PHE A 359 -9.30 4.50 -10.28
C PHE A 359 -9.33 3.57 -11.48
N ASP A 360 -8.20 2.90 -11.75
CA ASP A 360 -8.07 1.95 -12.85
C ASP A 360 -8.10 0.50 -12.34
N SER A 361 -8.78 -0.39 -13.08
CA SER A 361 -8.98 -1.78 -12.68
C SER A 361 -7.70 -2.63 -12.71
N ASN A 362 -6.83 -2.44 -13.69
CA ASN A 362 -5.52 -3.11 -13.76
C ASN A 362 -4.62 -2.61 -12.63
N CYS A 363 -4.63 -1.31 -12.33
CA CYS A 363 -3.92 -0.75 -11.18
C CYS A 363 -4.44 -1.34 -9.86
N TYR A 364 -5.76 -1.51 -9.71
CA TYR A 364 -6.36 -2.13 -8.52
C TYR A 364 -5.87 -3.58 -8.36
N ILE A 365 -5.87 -4.35 -9.44
CA ILE A 365 -5.34 -5.72 -9.46
C ILE A 365 -3.84 -5.72 -9.13
N ALA A 366 -3.05 -4.83 -9.73
CA ALA A 366 -1.61 -4.74 -9.50
C ALA A 366 -1.28 -4.45 -8.02
N LEU A 367 -1.97 -3.49 -7.41
CA LEU A 367 -1.76 -3.12 -6.02
C LEU A 367 -2.27 -4.17 -5.04
N THR A 368 -3.42 -4.81 -5.31
CA THR A 368 -3.92 -5.88 -4.43
C THR A 368 -3.06 -7.15 -4.53
N ASN A 369 -2.55 -7.50 -5.72
CA ASN A 369 -1.54 -8.56 -5.86
C ASN A 369 -0.25 -8.22 -5.08
N LYS A 370 0.16 -6.95 -5.06
CA LYS A 370 1.31 -6.49 -4.27
C LYS A 370 1.12 -6.76 -2.78
N LEU A 371 -0.08 -6.51 -2.23
CA LEU A 371 -0.37 -6.81 -0.83
C LEU A 371 -0.11 -8.30 -0.51
N ASP A 372 -0.47 -9.21 -1.41
CA ASP A 372 -0.28 -10.65 -1.22
C ASP A 372 1.21 -11.07 -1.15
N THR A 373 2.12 -10.21 -1.60
CA THR A 373 3.58 -10.44 -1.50
C THR A 373 4.19 -9.99 -0.17
N HIS A 374 3.41 -9.30 0.68
CA HIS A 374 3.89 -8.75 1.94
C HIS A 374 4.18 -9.86 2.95
N ASP A 375 5.44 -9.97 3.31
CA ASP A 375 5.95 -10.90 4.32
C ASP A 375 7.32 -10.39 4.77
N LEU A 376 7.43 -9.96 6.02
CA LEU A 376 8.70 -9.46 6.56
C LEU A 376 9.75 -10.56 6.74
N ALA A 377 9.36 -11.82 6.96
CA ALA A 377 10.27 -12.94 7.17
C ALA A 377 10.85 -13.47 5.86
N ARG A 378 10.12 -13.33 4.74
CA ARG A 378 10.53 -13.85 3.43
C ARG A 378 11.96 -13.46 3.06
N GLY A 379 12.85 -14.44 2.96
CA GLY A 379 14.26 -14.20 2.61
C GLY A 379 15.09 -13.46 3.68
N ARG A 380 14.57 -13.32 4.92
CA ARG A 380 15.28 -12.70 6.06
C ARG A 380 15.45 -13.67 7.22
N THR A 381 14.35 -14.28 7.66
CA THR A 381 14.27 -15.09 8.88
C THR A 381 13.34 -16.29 8.67
N ARG A 382 13.27 -17.20 9.65
CA ARG A 382 12.35 -18.35 9.60
C ARG A 382 10.93 -17.98 10.01
N THR A 383 10.80 -17.01 10.91
CA THR A 383 9.49 -16.61 11.45
C THR A 383 9.30 -15.10 11.40
N ILE A 384 8.04 -14.68 11.37
CA ILE A 384 7.63 -13.28 11.46
C ILE A 384 8.13 -12.63 12.75
N THR A 385 8.07 -13.34 13.88
CA THR A 385 8.56 -12.84 15.17
C THR A 385 10.07 -12.56 15.12
N GLU A 386 10.86 -13.44 14.50
CA GLU A 386 12.29 -13.20 14.29
C GLU A 386 12.53 -12.01 13.36
N ALA A 387 11.73 -11.81 12.31
CA ALA A 387 11.90 -10.66 11.42
C ALA A 387 11.62 -9.34 12.15
N LEU A 388 10.54 -9.30 12.94
CA LEU A 388 10.15 -8.14 13.74
C LEU A 388 11.17 -7.81 14.82
N SER A 389 11.84 -8.82 15.42
CA SER A 389 12.85 -8.58 16.45
C SER A 389 14.13 -7.91 15.92
N LEU A 390 14.33 -7.90 14.60
CA LEU A 390 15.43 -7.17 13.95
C LEU A 390 15.19 -5.65 13.85
N ILE A 391 13.95 -5.18 14.04
CA ILE A 391 13.60 -3.76 14.01
C ILE A 391 14.10 -3.09 15.30
N GLN A 392 15.11 -2.22 15.17
CA GLN A 392 15.77 -1.58 16.33
C GLN A 392 15.20 -0.19 16.66
N GLN A 393 14.45 0.40 15.74
CA GLN A 393 13.91 1.74 15.86
C GLN A 393 12.86 1.82 16.99
N PRO A 394 12.79 2.93 17.74
CA PRO A 394 11.58 3.28 18.47
C PRO A 394 10.37 3.19 17.53
N THR A 395 9.35 2.47 17.98
CA THR A 395 8.20 2.11 17.16
C THR A 395 6.91 2.43 17.89
N LEU A 396 6.05 3.25 17.31
CA LEU A 396 4.67 3.43 17.79
C LEU A 396 3.75 2.59 16.91
N VAL A 397 3.20 1.51 17.46
CA VAL A 397 2.20 0.69 16.76
C VAL A 397 0.82 1.24 17.10
N LEU A 398 0.03 1.55 16.07
CA LEU A 398 -1.35 2.02 16.23
C LEU A 398 -2.32 0.93 15.77
N GLY A 399 -3.16 0.44 16.69
CA GLY A 399 -4.21 -0.54 16.41
C GLY A 399 -5.60 0.05 16.59
N ILE A 400 -6.60 -0.58 15.99
CA ILE A 400 -8.02 -0.19 16.13
C ILE A 400 -8.80 -1.45 16.52
N ARG A 401 -9.52 -1.42 17.63
CA ARG A 401 -10.24 -2.60 18.15
C ARG A 401 -11.34 -3.09 17.22
N SER A 402 -12.01 -2.18 16.52
CA SER A 402 -13.09 -2.49 15.58
C SER A 402 -12.61 -2.87 14.17
N ASP A 403 -11.29 -2.90 13.91
CA ASP A 403 -10.73 -3.26 12.61
C ASP A 403 -10.89 -4.75 12.33
N GLY A 404 -11.67 -5.06 11.28
CA GLY A 404 -11.93 -6.43 10.82
C GLY A 404 -11.03 -6.90 9.68
N LEU A 405 -10.14 -6.04 9.16
CA LEU A 405 -9.22 -6.36 8.08
C LEU A 405 -7.81 -6.62 8.62
N TYR A 406 -7.27 -5.69 9.43
CA TYR A 406 -6.00 -5.83 10.13
C TYR A 406 -6.26 -5.70 11.63
N THR A 407 -6.42 -6.85 12.27
CA THR A 407 -6.97 -6.95 13.63
C THR A 407 -6.02 -6.39 14.68
N LEU A 408 -6.57 -5.91 15.81
CA LEU A 408 -5.79 -5.46 16.97
C LEU A 408 -4.75 -6.51 17.41
N ALA A 409 -5.08 -7.80 17.32
CA ALA A 409 -4.18 -8.90 17.66
C ALA A 409 -2.90 -8.92 16.78
N GLU A 410 -2.98 -8.52 15.52
CA GLU A 410 -1.81 -8.39 14.63
C GLU A 410 -0.94 -7.19 15.03
N GLN A 411 -1.54 -6.09 15.48
CA GLN A 411 -0.79 -4.95 16.02
C GLN A 411 -0.13 -5.29 17.36
N GLU A 412 -0.81 -6.05 18.22
CA GLU A 412 -0.21 -6.61 19.44
C GLU A 412 0.94 -7.57 19.13
N GLN A 413 0.88 -8.35 18.04
CA GLN A 413 1.99 -9.19 17.61
C GLN A 413 3.21 -8.34 17.22
N ILE A 414 3.00 -7.27 16.44
CA ILE A 414 4.07 -6.33 16.06
C ILE A 414 4.67 -5.71 17.33
N ALA A 415 3.85 -5.15 18.21
CA ALA A 415 4.32 -4.46 19.41
C ALA A 415 5.04 -5.38 20.40
N ARG A 416 4.65 -6.67 20.50
CA ARG A 416 5.34 -7.65 21.36
C ARG A 416 6.68 -8.09 20.80
N ALA A 417 6.82 -8.17 19.47
CA ALA A 417 8.01 -8.73 18.83
C ALA A 417 9.09 -7.68 18.55
N VAL A 418 8.71 -6.41 18.34
CA VAL A 418 9.64 -5.30 18.13
C VAL A 418 10.16 -4.80 19.49
N PRO A 419 11.47 -4.84 19.79
CA PRO A 419 12.01 -4.58 21.13
C PRO A 419 11.67 -3.20 21.70
N ASN A 420 11.62 -2.17 20.86
CA ASN A 420 11.41 -0.78 21.25
C ASN A 420 10.02 -0.27 20.86
N ALA A 421 9.01 -1.15 20.83
CA ALA A 421 7.67 -0.79 20.43
C ALA A 421 6.75 -0.41 21.59
N LYS A 422 5.84 0.54 21.33
CA LYS A 422 4.69 0.86 22.17
C LYS A 422 3.41 0.70 21.35
N LEU A 423 2.44 -0.04 21.87
CA LEU A 423 1.10 -0.11 21.29
C LEU A 423 0.23 1.03 21.83
N ARG A 424 -0.53 1.67 20.95
CA ARG A 424 -1.64 2.57 21.29
C ARG A 424 -2.86 2.22 20.46
N GLU A 425 -4.02 2.35 21.07
CA GLU A 425 -5.30 2.12 20.43
C GLU A 425 -5.87 3.45 19.93
N ILE A 426 -6.36 3.45 18.70
CA ILE A 426 -7.27 4.47 18.17
C ILE A 426 -8.67 3.99 18.51
N VAL A 427 -9.34 4.69 19.42
CA VAL A 427 -10.67 4.30 19.89
C VAL A 427 -11.68 4.80 18.87
N SER A 428 -12.30 3.88 18.14
CA SER A 428 -13.30 4.19 17.13
C SER A 428 -14.13 2.96 16.79
N ASP A 429 -15.38 3.19 16.41
CA ASP A 429 -16.24 2.14 15.85
C ASP A 429 -16.16 2.07 14.33
N ASP A 430 -15.40 2.95 13.66
CA ASP A 430 -15.40 3.04 12.21
C ASP A 430 -14.59 1.94 11.50
N GLY A 431 -14.05 0.98 12.24
CA GLY A 431 -13.25 -0.11 11.71
C GLY A 431 -11.91 0.37 11.17
N HIS A 432 -11.41 -0.28 10.13
CA HIS A 432 -10.13 0.05 9.51
C HIS A 432 -10.02 1.52 9.11
N ASP A 433 -11.10 2.16 8.63
CA ASP A 433 -11.08 3.57 8.20
C ASP A 433 -10.81 4.56 9.36
N ALA A 434 -10.79 4.12 10.62
CA ALA A 434 -10.54 5.01 11.76
C ALA A 434 -9.18 5.72 11.68
N PHE A 435 -8.16 5.13 11.05
CA PHE A 435 -6.88 5.84 10.86
C PHE A 435 -6.96 7.02 9.87
N LEU A 436 -8.06 7.17 9.13
CA LEU A 436 -8.32 8.33 8.26
C LEU A 436 -9.30 9.33 8.89
N ILE A 437 -10.04 8.91 9.93
CA ILE A 437 -11.15 9.66 10.51
C ILE A 437 -10.74 10.28 11.85
N GLU A 438 -10.04 9.53 12.70
CA GLU A 438 -9.69 9.93 14.07
C GLU A 438 -8.44 10.82 14.12
N TRP A 439 -8.41 11.87 13.28
CA TRP A 439 -7.24 12.73 13.10
C TRP A 439 -6.81 13.42 14.40
N SER A 440 -7.72 13.76 15.30
CA SER A 440 -7.39 14.36 16.61
C SER A 440 -6.56 13.39 17.48
N GLN A 441 -6.99 12.13 17.57
CA GLN A 441 -6.30 11.10 18.33
C GLN A 441 -4.93 10.81 17.70
N LEU A 442 -4.89 10.65 16.38
CA LEU A 442 -3.65 10.45 15.63
C LEU A 442 -2.67 11.59 15.84
N ASN A 443 -3.11 12.85 15.71
CA ASN A 443 -2.25 14.01 15.88
C ASN A 443 -1.61 14.03 17.26
N TRP A 444 -2.41 13.82 18.31
CA TRP A 444 -1.90 13.80 19.69
C TRP A 444 -0.89 12.68 19.93
N LEU A 445 -1.22 11.45 19.50
CA LEU A 445 -0.35 10.28 19.66
C LEU A 445 0.99 10.46 18.92
N LEU A 446 0.93 10.96 17.68
CA LEU A 446 2.09 11.20 16.84
C LEU A 446 2.98 12.30 17.43
N ILE A 447 2.43 13.45 17.80
CA ILE A 447 3.19 14.55 18.40
C ILE A 447 3.93 14.07 19.65
N GLY A 448 3.24 13.39 20.57
CA GLY A 448 3.86 12.86 21.78
C GLY A 448 5.05 11.94 21.49
N PHE A 449 4.88 11.01 20.56
CA PHE A 449 5.93 10.08 20.15
C PHE A 449 7.12 10.78 19.46
N LEU A 450 6.85 11.77 18.59
CA LEU A 450 7.88 12.55 17.91
C LEU A 450 8.67 13.40 18.91
N HIS A 451 8.02 14.01 19.91
CA HIS A 451 8.72 14.77 20.96
C HIS A 451 9.63 13.87 21.81
N GLU A 452 9.19 12.65 22.11
CA GLU A 452 9.99 11.69 22.88
C GLU A 452 11.23 11.21 22.09
N ASN A 453 11.09 10.94 20.79
CA ASN A 453 12.11 10.22 20.01
C ASN A 453 12.94 11.11 19.07
N LEU A 454 12.46 12.32 18.77
CA LEU A 454 13.12 13.30 17.91
C LEU A 454 13.17 14.71 18.56
N PRO A 455 13.60 14.85 19.82
CA PRO A 455 13.59 16.14 20.51
C PRO A 455 14.43 17.21 19.80
N ASP A 456 15.51 16.81 19.11
CA ASP A 456 16.37 17.69 18.31
C ASP A 456 15.65 18.35 17.12
N ILE A 457 14.60 17.70 16.59
CA ILE A 457 13.76 18.25 15.52
C ILE A 457 12.50 18.91 16.10
N MET A 458 11.91 18.34 17.14
CA MET A 458 10.66 18.86 17.69
C MET A 458 10.85 20.16 18.49
N GLN A 459 12.02 20.39 19.10
CA GLN A 459 12.27 21.57 19.95
C GLN A 459 12.93 22.74 19.20
N ARG A 460 13.39 22.56 17.96
CA ARG A 460 14.02 23.65 17.20
C ARG A 460 13.00 24.66 16.65
N ALA A 461 13.48 25.86 16.36
CA ALA A 461 12.75 26.87 15.61
C ALA A 461 12.48 26.44 14.15
N ALA A 462 11.54 27.11 13.50
CA ALA A 462 11.19 26.88 12.09
C ALA A 462 12.41 27.05 11.16
N LEU A 463 12.46 26.26 10.07
CA LEU A 463 13.55 26.25 9.07
C LEU A 463 13.42 27.26 7.91
#